data_AF-A0A9D8Q832-F1
#
_entry.id   AF-A0A9D8Q832-F1
#
_cell.length_a   1.000
_cell.length_b   1.000
_cell.length_c   1.000
_cell.angle_alpha   90.00
_cell.angle_beta   90.00
_cell.angle_gamma   90.00
#
_symmetry.space_group_name_H-M   'P 1'
#
loop_
_entity.id
_entity.type
_entity.pdbx_description
1 polymer ?
#
loop_
_entity_poly.entity_id
_entity_poly.type
_entity_poly.pdbx_seq_one_letter_code
_entity_poly.pdbx_strand_id
1 'polypeptide(L)'
;MLPWRPKPGEIPAAPGVYRFTDAGGRILYVGKAVNLRQRLANYFQPLRSLHERTRHMVLSASKVEWTVVASDVEALQLEYTWIKEFSPPYNVKFRDDKSYPYMVVTLADEAPRVMVTRNHRIPGARYFGPYPKVWAVRETIDLMIKAFPIRTCSDGSYKRAMQTGRPCFPGQIGRCGGPCCCVPPSSMPSALPIRMAGSGRVSRSSGSRAGRRMRASRSRSGRVRPRPGWRMRSA
;
A
#
# COMPACT_ATOMS: atom_id res chain seq x y z
N MET A 1 36.84 -1.33 -9.21
CA MET A 1 35.82 -2.39 -9.19
C MET A 1 34.93 -2.15 -7.97
N LEU A 2 33.60 -2.31 -8.06
CA LEU A 2 32.71 -2.09 -6.90
C LEU A 2 32.94 -3.23 -5.89
N PRO A 3 33.43 -2.95 -4.66
CA PRO A 3 33.86 -3.99 -3.72
C PRO A 3 32.69 -4.83 -3.18
N TRP A 4 31.47 -4.27 -3.21
CA TRP A 4 30.25 -4.89 -2.70
C TRP A 4 29.41 -5.59 -3.78
N ARG A 5 29.93 -5.70 -5.00
CA ARG A 5 29.23 -6.37 -6.10
C ARG A 5 28.96 -7.85 -5.71
N PRO A 6 27.70 -8.32 -5.75
CA PRO A 6 27.37 -9.72 -5.46
C PRO A 6 28.06 -10.64 -6.47
N LYS A 7 28.35 -11.88 -6.06
CA LYS A 7 29.03 -12.84 -6.93
C LYS A 7 28.14 -13.19 -8.13
N PRO A 8 28.72 -13.46 -9.30
CA PRO A 8 27.97 -13.97 -10.43
C PRO A 8 27.17 -15.22 -10.03
N GLY A 9 25.85 -15.22 -10.24
CA GLY A 9 24.96 -16.35 -9.94
C GLY A 9 24.18 -16.25 -8.63
N GLU A 10 24.58 -15.39 -7.68
CA GLU A 10 23.83 -15.19 -6.42
C GLU A 10 22.44 -14.56 -6.64
N ILE A 11 22.29 -13.80 -7.73
CA ILE A 11 21.04 -13.12 -8.04
C ILE A 11 20.08 -14.09 -8.74
N PRO A 12 18.90 -14.36 -8.16
CA PRO A 12 17.92 -15.26 -8.75
C PRO A 12 17.27 -14.66 -10.00
N ALA A 13 16.84 -15.52 -10.92
CA ALA A 13 16.05 -15.15 -12.09
C ALA A 13 14.55 -15.17 -11.74
N ALA A 14 14.16 -14.42 -10.71
CA ALA A 14 12.80 -14.39 -10.16
C ALA A 14 12.29 -12.95 -10.01
N PRO A 15 10.96 -12.75 -9.92
CA PRO A 15 10.41 -11.44 -9.61
C PRO A 15 10.71 -11.05 -8.16
N GLY A 16 10.89 -9.75 -7.93
CA GLY A 16 11.31 -9.26 -6.63
C GLY A 16 11.49 -7.76 -6.54
N VAL A 17 11.80 -7.30 -5.34
CA VAL A 17 12.16 -5.92 -5.03
C VAL A 17 13.60 -5.89 -4.56
N TYR A 18 14.38 -4.94 -5.05
CA TYR A 18 15.77 -4.73 -4.65
C TYR A 18 15.96 -3.33 -4.07
N ARG A 19 16.93 -3.21 -3.16
CA ARG A 19 17.30 -1.95 -2.52
C ARG A 19 18.81 -1.77 -2.47
N PHE A 20 19.27 -0.56 -2.78
CA PHE A 20 20.65 -0.13 -2.58
C PHE A 20 20.74 0.64 -1.26
N THR A 21 21.77 0.34 -0.49
CA THR A 21 22.02 0.93 0.83
C THR A 21 23.43 1.50 0.88
N ASP A 22 23.62 2.57 1.66
CA ASP A 22 24.95 3.11 1.97
C ASP A 22 25.63 2.33 3.11
N ALA A 23 26.86 2.71 3.45
CA ALA A 23 27.62 2.10 4.55
C ALA A 23 26.97 2.32 5.92
N GLY A 24 26.12 3.33 6.07
CA GLY A 24 25.35 3.63 7.28
C GLY A 24 24.01 2.89 7.36
N GLY A 25 23.68 2.05 6.37
CA GLY A 25 22.43 1.30 6.30
C GLY A 25 21.23 2.11 5.79
N ARG A 26 21.42 3.35 5.33
CA ARG A 26 20.35 4.15 4.74
C ARG A 26 20.02 3.63 3.34
N ILE A 27 18.72 3.45 3.08
CA ILE A 27 18.24 3.05 1.75
C ILE A 27 18.36 4.25 0.80
N LEU A 28 19.18 4.08 -0.24
CA LEU A 28 19.46 5.06 -1.28
C LEU A 28 18.47 4.96 -2.44
N TYR A 29 18.12 3.73 -2.82
CA TYR A 29 17.23 3.44 -3.94
C TYR A 29 16.48 2.13 -3.72
N VAL A 30 15.22 2.08 -4.15
CA VAL A 30 14.37 0.88 -4.21
C VAL A 30 13.83 0.72 -5.63
N GLY A 31 13.83 -0.50 -6.15
CA GLY A 31 13.21 -0.81 -7.44
C GLY A 31 12.64 -2.22 -7.49
N LYS A 32 11.61 -2.44 -8.32
CA LYS A 32 11.10 -3.78 -8.64
C LYS A 32 11.68 -4.36 -9.93
N ALA A 33 11.65 -5.68 -10.05
CA ALA A 33 12.02 -6.41 -11.25
C ALA A 33 11.12 -7.64 -11.45
N VAL A 34 10.76 -7.93 -12.71
CA VAL A 34 10.20 -9.24 -13.09
C VAL A 34 11.29 -10.31 -13.09
N ASN A 35 12.53 -9.91 -13.41
CA ASN A 35 13.72 -10.75 -13.33
C ASN A 35 14.85 -9.97 -12.65
N LEU A 36 15.12 -10.29 -11.38
CA LEU A 36 16.15 -9.62 -10.58
C LEU A 36 17.53 -9.69 -11.22
N ARG A 37 17.93 -10.85 -11.77
CA ARG A 37 19.24 -11.05 -12.40
C ARG A 37 19.45 -10.11 -13.58
N GLN A 38 18.51 -10.07 -14.52
CA GLN A 38 18.60 -9.19 -15.68
C GLN A 38 18.58 -7.71 -15.27
N ARG A 39 17.72 -7.35 -14.31
CA ARG A 39 17.58 -5.97 -13.87
C ARG A 39 18.82 -5.46 -13.14
N LEU A 40 19.35 -6.23 -12.19
CA LEU A 40 20.53 -5.86 -11.41
C LEU A 40 21.81 -5.86 -12.25
N ALA A 41 21.92 -6.73 -13.26
CA ALA A 41 23.05 -6.74 -14.20
C ALA A 41 23.26 -5.37 -14.89
N ASN A 42 22.19 -4.62 -15.15
CA ASN A 42 22.27 -3.29 -15.76
C ASN A 42 23.00 -2.26 -14.89
N TYR A 43 22.98 -2.40 -13.56
CA TYR A 43 23.68 -1.50 -12.66
C TYR A 43 25.18 -1.79 -12.54
N PHE A 44 25.61 -2.99 -12.95
CA PHE A 44 27.00 -3.44 -12.89
C PHE A 44 27.73 -3.35 -14.24
N GLN A 45 27.13 -2.66 -15.21
CA GLN A 45 27.78 -2.27 -16.47
C GLN A 45 28.95 -1.30 -16.21
N PRO A 46 29.88 -1.12 -17.16
CA PRO A 46 30.96 -0.14 -17.02
C PRO A 46 30.43 1.24 -16.60
N LEU A 47 31.02 1.86 -15.57
CA LEU A 47 30.53 3.14 -15.00
C LEU A 47 30.39 4.27 -16.04
N ARG A 48 31.15 4.20 -17.13
CA ARG A 48 31.09 5.18 -18.24
C ARG A 48 29.82 5.06 -19.08
N SER A 49 29.21 3.88 -19.17
CA SER A 49 27.97 3.65 -19.93
C SER A 49 26.71 3.89 -19.11
N LEU A 50 26.83 4.01 -17.78
CA LEU A 50 25.70 4.33 -16.91
C LEU A 50 25.33 5.82 -17.02
N HIS A 51 24.03 6.08 -17.01
CA HIS A 51 23.51 7.44 -16.86
C HIS A 51 24.01 8.08 -15.55
N GLU A 52 24.32 9.38 -15.57
CA GLU A 52 24.97 10.11 -14.47
C GLU A 52 24.33 9.84 -13.11
N ARG A 53 23.01 10.01 -13.01
CA ARG A 53 22.26 9.76 -11.77
C ARG A 53 22.41 8.32 -11.25
N THR A 54 22.40 7.33 -12.15
CA THR A 54 22.55 5.92 -11.79
C THR A 54 23.96 5.63 -11.35
N ARG A 55 24.96 6.18 -12.03
CA ARG A 55 26.37 6.11 -11.66
C ARG A 55 26.60 6.66 -10.25
N HIS A 56 26.11 7.86 -9.95
CA HIS A 56 26.21 8.43 -8.61
C HIS A 56 25.57 7.54 -7.54
N MET A 57 24.36 7.04 -7.79
CA MET A 57 23.68 6.14 -6.86
C MET A 57 24.49 4.87 -6.57
N VAL A 58 25.01 4.23 -7.62
CA VAL A 58 25.83 3.02 -7.50
C VAL A 58 27.15 3.32 -6.77
N LEU A 59 27.80 4.44 -7.06
CA LEU A 59 29.05 4.82 -6.37
C LEU A 59 28.83 5.14 -4.88
N SER A 60 27.67 5.71 -4.52
CA SER A 60 27.31 5.98 -3.12
C SER A 60 26.83 4.74 -2.37
N ALA A 61 26.39 3.71 -3.07
CA ALA A 61 25.95 2.47 -2.45
C ALA A 61 27.14 1.66 -1.92
N SER A 62 26.88 0.92 -0.84
CA SER A 62 27.83 -0.01 -0.21
C SER A 62 27.30 -1.43 -0.14
N LYS A 63 26.00 -1.65 -0.40
CA LYS A 63 25.38 -2.97 -0.45
C LYS A 63 24.10 -2.93 -1.28
N VAL A 64 23.80 -4.04 -1.97
CA VAL A 64 22.50 -4.32 -2.59
C VAL A 64 21.86 -5.53 -1.93
N GLU A 65 20.55 -5.43 -1.66
CA GLU A 65 19.75 -6.52 -1.11
C GLU A 65 18.48 -6.69 -1.94
N TRP A 66 17.89 -7.89 -1.93
CA TRP A 66 16.65 -8.17 -2.63
C TRP A 66 15.75 -9.13 -1.85
N THR A 67 14.45 -9.01 -2.12
CA THR A 67 13.42 -9.93 -1.64
C THR A 67 12.70 -10.51 -2.85
N VAL A 68 12.71 -11.84 -2.96
CA VAL A 68 11.97 -12.57 -4.00
C VAL A 68 10.50 -12.64 -3.60
N VAL A 69 9.60 -12.45 -4.56
CA VAL A 69 8.15 -12.54 -4.35
C VAL A 69 7.54 -13.51 -5.36
N ALA A 70 6.28 -13.90 -5.16
CA ALA A 70 5.61 -14.85 -6.04
C ALA A 70 5.05 -14.18 -7.30
N SER A 71 4.64 -12.91 -7.21
CA SER A 71 4.00 -12.20 -8.32
C SER A 71 4.52 -10.77 -8.54
N ASP A 72 4.35 -10.25 -9.77
CA ASP A 72 4.67 -8.84 -10.08
C ASP A 72 3.81 -7.85 -9.29
N VAL A 73 2.61 -8.26 -8.88
CA VAL A 73 1.70 -7.44 -8.05
C VAL A 73 2.25 -7.29 -6.63
N GLU A 74 2.74 -8.38 -6.04
CA GLU A 74 3.42 -8.32 -4.74
C GLU A 74 4.69 -7.49 -4.80
N ALA A 75 5.48 -7.62 -5.87
CA ALA A 75 6.69 -6.81 -6.07
C ALA A 75 6.34 -5.32 -6.11
N LEU A 76 5.25 -4.97 -6.80
CA LEU A 76 4.74 -3.61 -6.88
C LEU A 76 4.33 -3.07 -5.50
N GLN A 77 3.59 -3.87 -4.73
CA GLN A 77 3.09 -3.46 -3.42
C GLN A 77 4.23 -3.28 -2.42
N LEU A 78 5.21 -4.18 -2.43
CA LEU A 78 6.37 -4.11 -1.56
C LEU A 78 7.27 -2.91 -1.92
N GLU A 79 7.52 -2.67 -3.21
CA GLU A 79 8.24 -1.48 -3.68
C GLU A 79 7.54 -0.19 -3.23
N TYR A 80 6.22 -0.09 -3.45
CA TYR A 80 5.45 1.08 -3.04
C TYR A 80 5.54 1.32 -1.53
N THR A 81 5.43 0.25 -0.74
CA THR A 81 5.52 0.31 0.73
C THR A 81 6.88 0.85 1.17
N TRP A 82 7.97 0.30 0.64
CA TRP A 82 9.33 0.74 0.99
C TRP A 82 9.67 2.15 0.50
N ILE A 83 9.23 2.54 -0.70
CA ILE A 83 9.43 3.92 -1.17
C ILE A 83 8.72 4.90 -0.24
N LYS A 84 7.50 4.58 0.19
CA LYS A 84 6.72 5.44 1.10
C LYS A 84 7.34 5.50 2.50
N GLU A 85 7.79 4.36 3.03
CA GLU A 85 8.39 4.25 4.36
C GLU A 85 9.75 4.94 4.45
N PHE A 86 10.66 4.66 3.50
CA PHE A 86 12.05 5.11 3.57
C PHE A 86 12.34 6.39 2.79
N SER A 87 11.44 6.81 1.88
CA SER A 87 11.60 7.98 1.01
C SER A 87 13.02 8.13 0.42
N PRO A 88 13.53 7.14 -0.33
CA PRO A 88 14.94 7.10 -0.73
C PRO A 88 15.32 8.29 -1.63
N PRO A 89 16.54 8.84 -1.49
CA PRO A 89 16.96 10.05 -2.20
C PRO A 89 17.05 9.88 -3.72
N TYR A 90 17.44 8.69 -4.21
CA TYR A 90 17.58 8.45 -5.65
C TYR A 90 16.29 7.95 -6.30
N ASN A 91 15.26 7.60 -5.54
CA ASN A 91 13.93 7.39 -6.12
C ASN A 91 13.38 8.74 -6.58
N VAL A 92 12.95 8.82 -7.84
CA VAL A 92 12.22 9.99 -8.32
C VAL A 92 10.95 10.04 -7.47
N LYS A 93 10.86 11.03 -6.58
CA LYS A 93 9.59 11.35 -5.93
C LYS A 93 8.62 11.58 -7.07
N PHE A 94 7.56 10.77 -7.12
CA PHE A 94 6.50 10.93 -8.10
C PHE A 94 5.82 12.28 -7.83
N ARG A 95 6.43 13.36 -8.33
CA ARG A 95 5.80 14.67 -8.48
C ARG A 95 4.83 14.49 -9.63
N ASP A 96 3.57 14.40 -9.23
CA ASP A 96 2.39 14.48 -10.08
C ASP A 96 2.17 13.28 -11.04
N ASP A 97 0.93 12.80 -11.01
CA ASP A 97 0.22 12.07 -12.07
C ASP A 97 0.49 10.57 -12.32
N LYS A 98 1.51 9.94 -11.72
CA LYS A 98 1.78 8.48 -11.88
C LYS A 98 1.44 7.60 -10.67
N SER A 99 0.67 8.09 -9.71
CA SER A 99 0.19 7.29 -8.58
C SER A 99 -0.55 6.04 -9.08
N TYR A 100 -0.24 4.87 -8.52
CA TYR A 100 -0.94 3.63 -8.89
C TYR A 100 -2.46 3.80 -8.73
N PRO A 101 -3.27 3.29 -9.68
CA PRO A 101 -4.71 3.35 -9.54
C PRO A 101 -5.19 2.45 -8.39
N TYR A 102 -6.15 2.97 -7.65
CA TYR A 102 -6.89 2.26 -6.61
C TYR A 102 -8.34 2.10 -7.06
N MET A 103 -8.94 0.97 -6.72
CA MET A 103 -10.39 0.83 -6.70
C MET A 103 -10.89 1.38 -5.38
N VAL A 104 -11.88 2.25 -5.42
CA VAL A 104 -12.47 2.84 -4.23
C VAL A 104 -13.95 2.55 -4.18
N VAL A 105 -14.42 2.13 -3.01
CA VAL A 105 -15.83 1.93 -2.71
C VAL A 105 -16.24 2.91 -1.62
N THR A 106 -17.13 3.84 -1.94
CA THR A 106 -17.73 4.73 -0.93
C THR A 106 -18.82 3.93 -0.20
N LEU A 107 -18.63 3.71 1.11
CA LEU A 107 -19.60 2.97 1.93
C LEU A 107 -20.42 3.89 2.84
N ALA A 108 -20.02 5.16 2.93
CA ALA A 108 -20.73 6.17 3.71
C ALA A 108 -21.95 6.77 2.98
N ASP A 109 -22.06 6.55 1.67
CA ASP A 109 -23.18 7.03 0.86
C ASP A 109 -24.38 6.08 1.00
N GLU A 110 -25.60 6.62 0.86
CA GLU A 110 -26.85 5.83 0.85
C GLU A 110 -26.83 4.68 -0.17
N ALA A 111 -26.18 4.90 -1.31
CA ALA A 111 -25.91 3.89 -2.31
C ALA A 111 -24.38 3.79 -2.53
N PRO A 112 -23.75 2.62 -2.31
CA PRO A 112 -22.31 2.50 -2.39
C PRO A 112 -21.83 2.69 -3.84
N ARG A 113 -20.79 3.51 -4.03
CA ARG A 113 -20.20 3.80 -5.34
C ARG A 113 -18.85 3.16 -5.51
N VAL A 114 -18.62 2.52 -6.64
CA VAL A 114 -17.28 2.10 -7.06
C VAL A 114 -16.71 3.04 -8.10
N MET A 115 -15.43 3.41 -7.92
CA MET A 115 -14.69 4.22 -8.88
C MET A 115 -13.20 3.89 -8.87
N VAL A 116 -12.52 4.20 -9.97
CA VAL A 116 -11.06 4.17 -10.04
C VAL A 116 -10.55 5.55 -9.67
N THR A 117 -9.65 5.64 -8.70
CA THR A 117 -9.00 6.90 -8.34
C THR A 117 -7.51 6.71 -8.11
N ARG A 118 -6.76 7.78 -8.37
CA ARG A 118 -5.35 7.90 -7.98
C ARG A 118 -5.19 8.74 -6.70
N ASN A 119 -6.28 9.29 -6.18
CA ASN A 119 -6.31 10.17 -5.02
C ASN A 119 -6.72 9.42 -3.75
N HIS A 120 -5.90 9.52 -2.71
CA HIS A 120 -6.06 8.84 -1.42
C HIS A 120 -6.94 9.59 -0.40
N ARG A 121 -7.65 10.65 -0.80
CA ARG A 121 -8.33 11.57 0.14
C ARG A 121 -9.86 11.66 -0.02
N ILE A 122 -10.53 10.55 -0.30
CA ILE A 122 -11.99 10.50 -0.34
C ILE A 122 -12.51 10.06 1.05
N PRO A 123 -13.19 10.93 1.80
CA PRO A 123 -13.69 10.59 3.13
C PRO A 123 -14.77 9.50 3.06
N GLY A 124 -14.77 8.60 4.05
CA GLY A 124 -15.76 7.51 4.11
C GLY A 124 -15.60 6.40 3.06
N ALA A 125 -14.51 6.43 2.30
CA ALA A 125 -14.25 5.47 1.23
C ALA A 125 -13.25 4.39 1.63
N ARG A 126 -13.49 3.16 1.19
CA ARG A 126 -12.54 2.04 1.31
C ARG A 126 -11.72 1.92 0.04
N TYR A 127 -10.41 1.79 0.21
CA TYR A 127 -9.43 1.69 -0.87
C TYR A 127 -8.97 0.24 -1.04
N PHE A 128 -8.96 -0.22 -2.28
CA PHE A 128 -8.45 -1.52 -2.70
C PHE A 128 -7.37 -1.30 -3.77
N GLY A 129 -6.26 -2.02 -3.67
CA GLY A 129 -5.07 -1.82 -4.51
C GLY A 129 -3.82 -1.57 -3.66
N PRO A 130 -2.71 -1.07 -4.24
CA PRO A 130 -2.55 -0.52 -5.59
C PRO A 130 -2.62 -1.56 -6.72
N TYR A 131 -3.17 -1.19 -7.86
CA TYR A 131 -3.17 -2.06 -9.05
C TYR A 131 -2.05 -1.69 -10.03
N PRO A 132 -1.44 -2.68 -10.72
CA PRO A 132 -0.34 -2.44 -11.64
C PRO A 132 -0.76 -1.61 -12.87
N LYS A 133 -1.99 -1.82 -13.35
CA LYS A 133 -2.54 -1.18 -14.55
C LYS A 133 -4.01 -0.86 -14.35
N VAL A 134 -4.50 0.21 -14.99
CA VAL A 134 -5.90 0.66 -14.87
C VAL A 134 -6.90 -0.38 -15.38
N TRP A 135 -6.54 -1.17 -16.41
CA TRP A 135 -7.43 -2.19 -16.97
C TRP A 135 -7.77 -3.29 -15.94
N ALA A 136 -6.79 -3.71 -15.12
CA ALA A 136 -6.99 -4.72 -14.09
C ALA A 136 -8.01 -4.26 -13.03
N VAL A 137 -8.03 -2.95 -12.75
CA VAL A 137 -9.04 -2.35 -11.87
C VAL A 137 -10.41 -2.43 -12.51
N ARG A 138 -10.52 -2.10 -13.80
CA ARG A 138 -11.81 -2.09 -14.52
C ARG A 138 -12.42 -3.48 -14.61
N GLU A 139 -11.63 -4.51 -14.86
CA GLU A 139 -12.12 -5.90 -14.85
C GLU A 139 -12.64 -6.30 -13.46
N THR A 140 -11.92 -5.94 -12.40
CA THR A 140 -12.38 -6.20 -11.02
C THR A 140 -13.72 -5.50 -10.74
N ILE A 141 -13.86 -4.25 -11.20
CA ILE A 141 -15.10 -3.48 -11.06
C ILE A 141 -16.25 -4.15 -11.82
N ASP A 142 -16.00 -4.59 -13.05
CA ASP A 142 -17.02 -5.24 -13.89
C ASP A 142 -17.51 -6.56 -13.30
N LEU A 143 -16.64 -7.31 -12.63
CA LEU A 143 -17.04 -8.49 -11.86
C LEU A 143 -17.85 -8.12 -10.61
N MET A 144 -17.45 -7.06 -9.91
CA MET A 144 -18.13 -6.63 -8.68
C MET A 144 -19.54 -6.10 -8.94
N ILE A 145 -19.77 -5.37 -10.04
CA ILE A 145 -21.10 -4.85 -10.43
C ILE A 145 -22.09 -5.97 -10.73
N LYS A 146 -21.60 -7.11 -11.24
CA LYS A 146 -22.44 -8.29 -11.50
C LYS A 146 -22.88 -8.99 -10.21
N ALA A 147 -22.03 -8.98 -9.19
CA ALA A 147 -22.28 -9.65 -7.92
C ALA A 147 -23.07 -8.79 -6.92
N PHE A 148 -22.91 -7.46 -6.96
CA PHE A 148 -23.50 -6.55 -5.98
C PHE A 148 -24.19 -5.36 -6.66
N PRO A 149 -25.34 -4.89 -6.13
CA PRO A 149 -26.04 -3.71 -6.64
C PRO A 149 -25.29 -2.42 -6.24
N ILE A 150 -24.20 -2.11 -6.95
CA ILE A 150 -23.31 -0.97 -6.69
C ILE A 150 -23.43 0.06 -7.81
N ARG A 151 -23.32 1.35 -7.47
CA ARG A 151 -23.36 2.45 -8.45
C ARG A 151 -21.98 2.74 -9.03
N THR A 152 -21.94 3.06 -10.32
CA THR A 152 -20.75 3.57 -11.03
C THR A 152 -20.90 5.02 -11.50
N CYS A 153 -22.13 5.54 -11.47
CA CYS A 153 -22.45 6.91 -11.90
C CYS A 153 -21.87 7.97 -10.97
N SER A 154 -21.73 9.20 -11.48
CA SER A 154 -21.35 10.36 -10.67
C SER A 154 -22.49 10.77 -9.73
N ASP A 155 -22.17 11.52 -8.67
CA ASP A 155 -23.17 11.98 -7.70
C ASP A 155 -24.23 12.89 -8.34
N GLY A 156 -23.84 13.71 -9.32
CA GLY A 156 -24.78 14.54 -10.08
C GLY A 156 -25.76 13.70 -10.92
N SER A 157 -25.27 12.67 -11.61
CA SER A 157 -26.13 11.75 -12.36
C SER A 157 -27.06 10.94 -11.46
N TYR A 158 -26.58 10.54 -10.28
CA TYR A 158 -27.38 9.83 -9.27
C TYR A 158 -28.54 10.69 -8.75
N LYS A 159 -28.25 11.93 -8.31
CA LYS A 159 -29.28 12.86 -7.80
C LYS A 159 -30.34 13.19 -8.85
N ARG A 160 -29.92 13.41 -10.10
CA ARG A 160 -30.85 13.66 -11.21
C ARG A 160 -31.75 12.45 -11.49
N ALA A 161 -31.20 11.24 -11.46
CA ALA A 161 -31.98 10.03 -11.67
C ALA A 161 -33.01 9.82 -10.55
N MET A 162 -32.65 10.09 -9.28
CA MET A 162 -33.59 10.06 -8.14
C MET A 162 -34.73 11.07 -8.29
N GLN A 163 -34.45 12.30 -8.73
CA GLN A 163 -35.47 13.34 -8.90
C GLN A 163 -36.41 13.08 -10.08
N THR A 164 -35.89 12.53 -11.17
CA THR A 164 -36.65 12.34 -12.42
C THR A 164 -37.29 10.96 -12.52
N GLY A 165 -36.89 10.01 -11.69
CA GLY A 165 -37.29 8.60 -11.80
C GLY A 165 -36.75 7.88 -13.04
N ARG A 166 -35.92 8.54 -13.88
CA ARG A 166 -35.38 7.96 -15.12
C ARG A 166 -33.97 7.40 -14.90
N PRO A 167 -33.66 6.22 -15.46
CA PRO A 167 -32.33 5.63 -15.31
C PRO A 167 -31.25 6.52 -15.93
N CYS A 168 -30.14 6.67 -15.21
CA CYS A 168 -28.94 7.33 -15.74
C CYS A 168 -28.26 6.46 -16.82
N PHE A 169 -27.42 7.08 -17.67
CA PHE A 169 -26.73 6.38 -18.76
C PHE A 169 -26.02 5.07 -18.33
N PRO A 170 -25.22 5.03 -17.22
CA PRO A 170 -24.65 3.77 -16.74
C PRO A 170 -25.67 2.70 -16.37
N GLY A 171 -26.86 3.10 -15.87
CA GLY A 171 -27.96 2.18 -15.59
C GLY A 171 -28.60 1.64 -16.88
N GLN A 172 -28.78 2.50 -17.89
CA GLN A 172 -29.35 2.11 -19.19
C GLN A 172 -28.50 1.07 -19.93
N ILE A 173 -27.17 1.14 -19.80
CA ILE A 173 -26.24 0.19 -20.44
C ILE A 173 -25.85 -1.00 -19.55
N GLY A 174 -26.51 -1.18 -18.39
CA GLY A 174 -26.23 -2.30 -17.47
C GLY A 174 -24.89 -2.24 -16.75
N ARG A 175 -24.22 -1.08 -16.69
CA ARG A 175 -22.95 -0.84 -15.97
C ARG A 175 -23.16 -0.37 -14.53
N CYS A 176 -24.39 -0.41 -14.03
CA CYS A 176 -24.78 0.07 -12.70
C CYS A 176 -26.00 -0.73 -12.23
N GLY A 177 -26.05 -1.09 -10.94
CA GLY A 177 -27.20 -1.79 -10.36
C GLY A 177 -28.50 -0.96 -10.26
N GLY A 178 -28.49 0.29 -10.72
CA GLY A 178 -29.69 1.14 -10.83
C GLY A 178 -30.44 1.48 -9.54
N PRO A 179 -29.79 1.64 -8.35
CA PRO A 179 -30.52 1.90 -7.10
C PRO A 179 -31.31 3.22 -7.11
N CYS A 180 -30.99 4.15 -8.03
CA CYS A 180 -31.62 5.46 -8.13
C CYS A 180 -33.00 5.51 -8.80
N CYS A 181 -33.42 4.43 -9.45
CA CYS A 181 -34.66 4.43 -10.24
C CYS A 181 -35.49 3.17 -9.99
N CYS A 182 -35.15 2.39 -8.95
CA CYS A 182 -35.77 1.10 -8.66
C CYS A 182 -35.94 0.22 -9.91
N VAL A 183 -35.01 0.29 -10.86
CA VAL A 183 -35.05 -0.59 -12.04
C VAL A 183 -34.57 -1.95 -11.56
N PRO A 184 -35.42 -2.98 -11.42
CA PRO A 184 -34.91 -4.32 -11.23
C PRO A 184 -34.10 -4.67 -12.48
N PRO A 185 -32.80 -5.00 -12.35
CA PRO A 185 -32.08 -5.53 -13.49
C PRO A 185 -32.77 -6.82 -13.93
N SER A 186 -33.12 -6.94 -15.20
CA SER A 186 -33.85 -8.09 -15.77
C SER A 186 -33.11 -9.44 -15.66
N SER A 187 -31.94 -9.47 -15.02
CA SER A 187 -31.05 -10.64 -14.96
C SER A 187 -30.25 -10.81 -13.66
N MET A 188 -30.57 -10.12 -12.55
CA MET A 188 -29.86 -10.43 -11.28
C MET A 188 -30.50 -11.60 -10.53
N PRO A 189 -29.72 -12.61 -10.11
CA PRO A 189 -30.17 -13.52 -9.06
C PRO A 189 -30.41 -12.73 -7.78
N SER A 190 -31.45 -13.12 -7.03
CA SER A 190 -31.92 -12.48 -5.80
C SER A 190 -30.76 -12.01 -4.92
N ALA A 191 -30.66 -10.68 -4.70
CA ALA A 191 -29.63 -10.09 -3.86
C ALA A 191 -29.74 -10.66 -2.44
N LEU A 192 -28.70 -11.38 -2.00
CA LEU A 192 -28.51 -11.69 -0.59
C LEU A 192 -28.35 -10.38 0.18
N PRO A 193 -29.03 -10.19 1.32
CA PRO A 193 -28.80 -9.04 2.18
C PRO A 193 -27.34 -9.07 2.63
N ILE A 194 -26.59 -8.02 2.30
CA ILE A 194 -25.19 -7.85 2.69
C ILE A 194 -25.15 -7.61 4.21
N ARG A 195 -25.10 -8.69 5.00
CA ARG A 195 -24.65 -8.66 6.40
C ARG A 195 -23.15 -8.94 6.40
N MET A 196 -22.35 -7.91 6.17
CA MET A 196 -20.89 -8.01 6.37
C MET A 196 -20.61 -8.05 7.87
N ALA A 197 -20.18 -9.22 8.36
CA ALA A 197 -19.81 -9.45 9.75
C ALA A 197 -18.79 -8.40 10.24
N GLY A 198 -19.23 -7.53 11.15
CA GLY A 198 -18.36 -6.64 11.88
C GLY A 198 -17.63 -7.41 12.98
N SER A 199 -16.34 -7.71 12.78
CA SER A 199 -15.41 -8.01 13.88
C SER A 199 -13.97 -7.62 13.55
N GLY A 200 -13.78 -6.38 13.08
CA GLY A 200 -12.48 -5.71 13.15
C GLY A 200 -12.38 -4.97 14.46
N ARG A 201 -11.87 -5.64 15.50
CA ARG A 201 -11.62 -5.06 16.84
C ARG A 201 -10.61 -3.93 16.70
N VAL A 202 -11.09 -2.68 16.70
CA VAL A 202 -10.26 -1.48 16.76
C VAL A 202 -9.58 -1.47 18.13
N SER A 203 -8.26 -1.74 18.17
CA SER A 203 -7.44 -1.56 19.35
C SER A 203 -7.32 -0.06 19.67
N ARG A 204 -8.24 0.45 20.48
CA ARG A 204 -8.11 1.75 21.14
C ARG A 204 -7.17 1.57 22.34
N SER A 205 -5.95 2.08 22.22
CA SER A 205 -5.08 2.35 23.37
C SER A 205 -5.66 3.53 24.17
N SER A 206 -6.50 3.23 25.16
CA SER A 206 -6.91 4.18 26.19
C SER A 206 -6.08 3.92 27.44
N GLY A 207 -5.18 4.85 27.77
CA GLY A 207 -4.60 4.91 29.10
C GLY A 207 -5.68 5.30 30.10
N SER A 208 -5.81 4.55 31.19
CA SER A 208 -6.24 5.12 32.47
C SER A 208 -5.78 4.24 33.63
N ARG A 209 -5.37 4.96 34.67
CA ARG A 209 -4.95 4.58 36.02
C ARG A 209 -5.82 3.50 36.70
N ALA A 210 -5.15 2.55 37.34
CA ALA A 210 -5.51 1.96 38.64
C ALA A 210 -4.23 1.28 39.18
N GLY A 211 -3.73 1.48 40.40
CA GLY A 211 -4.43 1.77 41.65
C GLY A 211 -4.57 0.49 42.47
N ARG A 212 -3.50 0.09 43.19
CA ARG A 212 -3.48 -0.71 44.43
C ARG A 212 -4.05 -2.15 44.43
N ARG A 213 -3.21 -3.14 44.76
CA ARG A 213 -3.11 -3.74 46.13
C ARG A 213 -2.02 -4.83 46.20
N MET A 214 -1.45 -4.92 47.41
CA MET A 214 -0.39 -5.81 47.86
C MET A 214 -0.81 -7.28 47.92
N ARG A 215 0.15 -8.19 47.70
CA ARG A 215 0.36 -9.33 48.61
C ARG A 215 1.85 -9.70 48.66
N ALA A 216 2.29 -9.89 49.90
CA ALA A 216 3.67 -10.14 50.28
C ALA A 216 4.04 -11.62 50.13
N SER A 217 5.29 -11.90 49.78
CA SER A 217 6.04 -13.05 50.29
C SER A 217 7.49 -12.62 50.54
N ARG A 218 7.88 -12.61 51.81
CA ARG A 218 9.27 -12.51 52.26
C ARG A 218 9.94 -13.88 52.06
N SER A 219 11.18 -13.91 51.59
CA SER A 219 12.31 -14.43 52.39
C SER A 219 13.65 -14.32 51.65
N ARG A 220 14.63 -13.76 52.38
CA ARG A 220 16.09 -14.03 52.42
C ARG A 220 16.87 -14.04 51.09
N SER A 221 18.08 -13.51 50.92
CA SER A 221 19.08 -12.82 51.74
C SER A 221 20.29 -12.62 50.81
N GLY A 222 20.97 -11.46 50.82
CA GLY A 222 22.24 -11.32 50.12
C GLY A 222 22.69 -9.88 49.91
N ARG A 223 23.43 -9.34 50.89
CA ARG A 223 24.15 -8.06 50.83
C ARG A 223 25.22 -8.06 49.73
N VAL A 224 25.34 -6.97 48.96
CA VAL A 224 26.61 -6.25 48.70
C VAL A 224 26.31 -4.75 48.49
N ARG A 225 27.19 -3.88 49.01
CA ARG A 225 27.11 -2.40 49.17
C ARG A 225 27.30 -1.60 47.86
N PRO A 226 26.92 -0.29 47.82
CA PRO A 226 27.03 0.59 46.65
C PRO A 226 28.35 1.39 46.60
N ARG A 227 28.70 1.90 45.42
CA ARG A 227 29.69 2.98 45.21
C ARG A 227 29.00 4.24 44.60
N PRO A 228 29.39 5.47 44.97
CA PRO A 228 28.65 6.70 44.65
C PRO A 228 29.31 7.62 43.60
N GLY A 229 28.52 8.57 43.09
CA GLY A 229 28.97 9.78 42.36
C GLY A 229 28.59 9.75 40.87
N TRP A 230 28.01 10.77 40.25
CA TRP A 230 28.24 12.21 40.39
C TRP A 230 27.01 13.06 40.03
N ARG A 231 26.91 14.21 40.68
CA ARG A 231 25.88 15.25 40.55
C ARG A 231 25.96 16.02 39.22
N MET A 232 24.78 16.49 38.80
CA MET A 232 24.53 17.62 37.90
C MET A 232 25.36 18.86 38.22
N ARG A 233 25.71 19.63 37.17
CA ARG A 233 25.76 21.09 37.23
C ARG A 233 25.11 21.69 35.98
N SER A 234 24.15 22.55 36.23
CA SER A 234 23.66 23.58 35.31
C SER A 234 24.56 24.81 35.42
N ALA A 235 24.75 25.49 34.30
CA ALA A 235 24.85 26.95 34.18
C ALA A 235 24.24 27.30 32.82
#